data_AF-A0A3M1RXD0-F1
#
_entry.id   AF-A0A3M1RXD0-F1
#
_cell.length_a   1.000
_cell.length_b   1.000
_cell.length_c   1.000
_cell.angle_alpha   90.00
_cell.angle_beta   90.00
_cell.angle_gamma   90.00
#
_symmetry.space_group_name_H-M   'P 1'
#
loop_
_entity.id
_entity.type
_entity.pdbx_description
1 polymer ?
#
loop_
_entity_poly.entity_id
_entity_poly.type
_entity_poly.pdbx_seq_one_letter_code
_entity_poly.pdbx_strand_id
1 'polypeptide(L)'
;DAWIRDPNAVRCQDEDSVPGPGFRNGILDAGEDFNGSGKIEAGNVASVSPLATGADCSTVSGGSGQTNVVTDGSGIAQVCVVYPQDHNTWVDVTIKAQASVSGTEFATSTQFNLPGKAADFNDTTASPPGPTSPFGPDLDCSIPPP
;
A
#
# COMPACT_ATOMS: atom_id res chain seq x y z
N ASP A 1 -17.99 21.89 1.05
CA ASP A 1 -18.05 20.53 1.61
C ASP A 1 -17.13 19.64 0.81
N ALA A 2 -16.14 19.06 1.47
CA ALA A 2 -15.17 18.14 0.89
C ALA A 2 -14.97 16.99 1.88
N TRP A 3 -14.82 15.78 1.36
CA TRP A 3 -14.47 14.62 2.17
C TRP A 3 -13.01 14.77 2.63
N ILE A 4 -12.80 14.73 3.94
CA ILE A 4 -11.46 14.77 4.54
C ILE A 4 -11.23 13.53 5.39
N ARG A 5 -9.99 13.01 5.38
CA ARG A 5 -9.57 11.94 6.28
C ARG A 5 -9.59 12.45 7.72
N ASP A 6 -10.11 11.65 8.65
CA ASP A 6 -10.04 11.98 10.08
C ASP A 6 -8.57 11.99 10.57
N PRO A 7 -8.05 13.11 11.07
CA PRO A 7 -6.69 13.16 11.62
C PRO A 7 -6.53 12.30 12.88
N ASN A 8 -7.63 11.94 13.56
CA ASN A 8 -7.63 11.14 14.78
C ASN A 8 -7.93 9.65 14.52
N ALA A 9 -7.94 9.21 13.26
CA ALA A 9 -8.14 7.80 12.93
C ALA A 9 -7.07 6.92 13.63
N VAL A 10 -7.53 5.85 14.26
CA VAL A 10 -6.66 4.83 14.88
C VAL A 10 -5.79 4.19 13.82
N ARG A 11 -4.53 3.90 14.18
CA ARG A 11 -3.55 3.24 13.32
C ARG A 11 -3.25 1.86 13.87
N CYS A 12 -3.69 0.84 13.16
CA CYS A 12 -3.33 -0.53 13.43
C CYS A 12 -1.99 -0.86 12.76
N GLN A 13 -1.18 -1.65 13.45
CA GLN A 13 0.02 -2.21 12.84
C GLN A 13 -0.39 -3.30 11.87
N ASP A 14 0.27 -3.31 10.72
CA ASP A 14 0.24 -4.41 9.77
C ASP A 14 0.76 -5.69 10.46
N GLU A 15 0.07 -6.81 10.29
CA GLU A 15 0.43 -8.06 10.96
C GLU A 15 1.73 -8.64 10.40
N ASP A 16 2.02 -8.37 9.12
CA ASP A 16 3.27 -8.72 8.41
C ASP A 16 4.47 -7.82 8.80
N SER A 17 4.48 -7.32 10.04
CA SER A 17 5.48 -6.34 10.51
C SER A 17 6.42 -6.88 11.58
N VAL A 18 6.34 -8.16 11.95
CA VAL A 18 7.24 -8.76 12.94
C VAL A 18 8.64 -8.99 12.32
N PRO A 19 9.72 -8.39 12.86
CA PRO A 19 11.05 -8.55 12.30
C PRO A 19 11.53 -10.02 12.35
N GLY A 20 11.97 -10.55 11.22
CA GLY A 20 12.47 -11.92 11.11
C GLY A 20 12.50 -12.41 9.66
N PRO A 21 12.72 -13.72 9.43
CA PRO A 21 12.64 -14.34 8.10
C PRO A 21 11.28 -14.15 7.42
N GLY A 22 10.22 -13.92 8.21
CA GLY A 22 8.85 -13.69 7.78
C GLY A 22 8.51 -12.25 7.40
N PHE A 23 9.37 -11.29 7.75
CA PHE A 23 9.01 -9.88 7.68
C PHE A 23 8.62 -9.41 6.27
N ARG A 24 7.38 -8.94 6.12
CA ARG A 24 6.82 -8.34 4.89
C ARG A 24 6.84 -9.30 3.70
N ASN A 25 6.48 -10.56 3.93
CA ASN A 25 6.49 -11.61 2.92
C ASN A 25 5.09 -11.94 2.35
N GLY A 26 4.02 -11.36 2.89
CA GLY A 26 2.63 -11.59 2.52
C GLY A 26 2.03 -12.90 3.03
N ILE A 27 2.61 -13.50 4.07
CA ILE A 27 2.21 -14.77 4.69
C ILE A 27 2.05 -14.51 6.19
N LEU A 28 1.01 -15.07 6.81
CA LEU A 28 0.84 -15.01 8.26
C LEU A 28 1.85 -15.95 8.96
N ASP A 29 2.87 -15.39 9.59
CA ASP A 29 3.88 -16.12 10.35
C ASP A 29 3.57 -16.20 11.86
N ALA A 30 4.33 -17.05 12.56
CA ALA A 30 4.14 -17.27 13.99
C ALA A 30 4.40 -15.99 14.80
N GLY A 31 3.37 -15.50 15.50
CA GLY A 31 3.44 -14.29 16.33
C GLY A 31 3.00 -13.00 15.62
N GLU A 32 2.52 -13.09 14.38
CA GLU A 32 1.99 -11.97 13.59
C GLU A 32 0.47 -11.80 13.74
N ASP A 33 -0.26 -12.85 14.09
CA ASP A 33 -1.72 -12.82 14.28
C ASP A 33 -2.09 -12.11 15.59
N PHE A 34 -2.26 -10.79 15.54
CA PHE A 34 -2.44 -9.96 16.73
C PHE A 34 -3.86 -10.04 17.31
N ASN A 35 -4.84 -10.33 16.47
CA ASN A 35 -6.25 -10.41 16.84
C ASN A 35 -6.81 -11.84 16.86
N GLY A 36 -6.02 -12.84 16.48
CA GLY A 36 -6.40 -14.26 16.50
C GLY A 36 -7.34 -14.66 15.36
N SER A 37 -7.37 -13.91 14.26
CA SER A 37 -8.25 -14.17 13.11
C SER A 37 -7.77 -15.35 12.26
N GLY A 38 -6.48 -15.70 12.36
CA GLY A 38 -5.82 -16.66 11.47
C GLY A 38 -5.66 -16.15 10.03
N LYS A 39 -5.78 -14.85 9.79
CA LYS A 39 -5.55 -14.17 8.51
C LYS A 39 -4.50 -13.07 8.70
N ILE A 40 -3.98 -12.56 7.59
CA ILE A 40 -3.04 -11.44 7.58
C ILE A 40 -3.80 -10.16 7.24
N GLU A 41 -3.72 -9.19 8.13
CA GLU A 41 -4.46 -7.94 8.01
C GLU A 41 -3.66 -6.97 7.13
N ALA A 42 -4.32 -6.28 6.20
CA ALA A 42 -3.72 -5.39 5.18
C ALA A 42 -2.79 -6.02 4.13
N GLY A 43 -2.23 -7.22 4.37
CA GLY A 43 -1.85 -8.24 3.38
C GLY A 43 -1.24 -7.76 2.05
N ASN A 44 -0.30 -6.82 2.09
CA ASN A 44 0.31 -6.20 0.90
C ASN A 44 -0.73 -5.74 -0.15
N VAL A 45 -1.78 -5.04 0.30
CA VAL A 45 -2.90 -4.58 -0.54
C VAL A 45 -2.49 -3.62 -1.67
N ALA A 46 -1.30 -3.03 -1.60
CA ALA A 46 -0.70 -2.31 -2.69
C ALA A 46 0.36 -3.17 -3.39
N SER A 47 0.29 -3.15 -4.72
CA SER A 47 1.23 -3.82 -5.60
C SER A 47 1.99 -2.79 -6.44
N VAL A 48 3.11 -3.20 -7.02
CA VAL A 48 3.93 -2.37 -7.91
C VAL A 48 3.99 -2.96 -9.31
N SER A 49 3.98 -2.08 -10.31
CA SER A 49 4.08 -2.44 -11.73
C SER A 49 5.07 -1.56 -12.47
N PRO A 50 5.87 -2.11 -13.41
CA PRO A 50 6.71 -1.31 -14.29
C PRO A 50 5.89 -0.31 -15.08
N LEU A 51 6.45 0.88 -15.28
CA LEU A 51 5.86 1.90 -16.14
C LEU A 51 6.93 2.46 -17.07
N ALA A 52 6.59 2.57 -18.36
CA ALA A 52 7.45 3.25 -19.32
C ALA A 52 7.58 4.74 -18.97
N THR A 53 8.76 5.32 -19.14
CA THR A 53 8.99 6.73 -18.78
C THR A 53 8.00 7.65 -19.50
N GLY A 54 7.26 8.45 -18.74
CA GLY A 54 6.25 9.40 -19.22
C GLY A 54 4.86 8.80 -19.46
N ALA A 55 4.66 7.50 -19.23
CA ALA A 55 3.34 6.88 -19.33
C ALA A 55 2.49 7.16 -18.07
N ASP A 56 1.17 7.00 -18.22
CA ASP A 56 0.19 7.20 -17.16
C ASP A 56 -0.25 5.86 -16.54
N CYS A 57 -0.44 5.84 -15.22
CA CYS A 57 -0.83 4.63 -14.48
C CYS A 57 -2.23 4.09 -14.82
N SER A 58 -3.09 4.87 -15.51
CA SER A 58 -4.38 4.39 -16.00
C SER A 58 -4.28 3.25 -17.02
N THR A 59 -3.11 3.04 -17.60
CA THR A 59 -2.84 1.95 -18.55
C THR A 59 -2.46 0.63 -17.87
N VAL A 60 -2.29 0.62 -16.55
CA VAL A 60 -1.85 -0.53 -15.76
C VAL A 60 -3.06 -1.22 -15.12
N SER A 61 -3.24 -2.51 -15.35
CA SER A 61 -4.38 -3.29 -14.84
C SER A 61 -4.07 -4.19 -13.63
N GLY A 62 -2.88 -4.05 -13.03
CA GLY A 62 -2.45 -4.87 -11.89
C GLY A 62 -0.98 -4.65 -11.56
N GLY A 63 -0.48 -5.39 -10.57
CA GLY A 63 0.93 -5.39 -10.18
C GLY A 63 1.29 -6.61 -9.36
N SER A 64 2.53 -6.62 -8.88
CA SER A 64 3.09 -7.67 -8.02
C SER A 64 3.63 -7.06 -6.74
N GLY A 65 3.84 -7.85 -5.68
CA GLY A 65 4.49 -7.34 -4.44
C GLY A 65 5.92 -6.82 -4.65
N GLN A 66 6.57 -7.24 -5.74
CA GLN A 66 7.87 -6.75 -6.18
C GLN A 66 7.93 -6.75 -7.71
N THR A 67 8.69 -5.80 -8.28
CA THR A 67 9.02 -5.80 -9.71
C THR A 67 10.44 -5.33 -9.96
N ASN A 68 11.06 -5.84 -11.03
CA ASN A 68 12.33 -5.36 -11.55
C ASN A 68 12.07 -4.31 -12.64
N VAL A 69 12.78 -3.18 -12.56
CA VAL A 69 12.75 -2.12 -13.57
C VAL A 69 14.16 -1.69 -13.91
N VAL A 70 14.37 -1.27 -15.16
CA VAL A 70 15.63 -0.73 -15.63
C VAL A 70 15.46 0.77 -15.83
N THR A 71 16.41 1.55 -15.32
CA THR A 71 16.43 2.99 -15.54
C THR A 71 16.64 3.31 -17.01
N ASP A 72 16.00 4.36 -17.50
CA ASP A 72 16.24 4.89 -18.85
C ASP A 72 17.57 5.66 -18.95
N GLY A 73 17.81 6.29 -20.11
CA GLY A 73 19.03 7.08 -20.36
C GLY A 73 19.21 8.31 -19.46
N SER A 74 18.19 8.72 -18.71
CA SER A 74 18.27 9.78 -17.70
C SER A 74 18.54 9.26 -16.29
N GLY A 75 18.63 7.93 -16.12
CA GLY A 75 18.81 7.30 -14.81
C GLY A 75 17.51 7.18 -14.02
N ILE A 76 16.35 7.31 -14.66
CA ILE A 76 15.04 7.24 -14.01
C ILE A 76 14.37 5.92 -14.36
N ALA A 77 13.81 5.25 -13.35
CA ALA A 77 12.86 4.16 -13.53
C ALA A 77 11.51 4.60 -12.94
N GLN A 78 10.42 4.38 -13.68
CA GLN A 78 9.08 4.68 -13.21
C GLN A 78 8.32 3.38 -12.90
N VAL A 79 7.50 3.44 -11.86
CA VAL A 79 6.60 2.37 -11.44
C VAL A 79 5.24 2.97 -11.09
N CYS A 80 4.20 2.16 -11.23
CA CYS A 80 2.88 2.46 -10.68
C CYS A 80 2.68 1.65 -9.41
N VAL A 81 2.13 2.31 -8.39
CA VAL A 81 1.58 1.65 -7.20
C VAL A 81 0.10 1.44 -7.46
N VAL A 82 -0.33 0.17 -7.48
CA VAL A 82 -1.68 -0.24 -7.84
C VAL A 82 -2.34 -0.86 -6.61
N TYR A 83 -3.51 -0.35 -6.25
CA TYR A 83 -4.26 -0.74 -5.07
C TYR A 83 -5.76 -0.58 -5.32
N PRO A 84 -6.61 -1.34 -4.61
CA PRO A 84 -8.05 -1.17 -4.64
C PRO A 84 -8.46 0.24 -4.22
N GLN A 85 -9.43 0.84 -4.92
CA GLN A 85 -9.84 2.22 -4.65
C GLN A 85 -10.41 2.40 -3.24
N ASP A 86 -11.07 1.40 -2.66
CA ASP A 86 -11.64 1.44 -1.31
C ASP A 86 -10.60 1.35 -0.19
N HIS A 87 -9.33 1.06 -0.51
CA HIS A 87 -8.21 1.08 0.42
C HIS A 87 -7.46 2.42 0.42
N ASN A 88 -7.88 3.37 -0.42
CA ASN A 88 -7.37 4.73 -0.36
C ASN A 88 -7.57 5.31 1.05
N THR A 89 -6.65 6.14 1.52
CA THR A 89 -6.68 6.83 2.83
C THR A 89 -6.64 5.95 4.09
N TRP A 90 -6.90 4.64 3.97
CA TRP A 90 -6.90 3.67 5.07
C TRP A 90 -5.56 3.01 5.32
N VAL A 91 -4.67 2.97 4.32
CA VAL A 91 -3.41 2.21 4.39
C VAL A 91 -2.21 3.12 4.20
N ASP A 92 -1.23 2.99 5.10
CA ASP A 92 0.11 3.53 4.88
C ASP A 92 1.01 2.42 4.35
N VAL A 93 1.61 2.66 3.19
CA VAL A 93 2.47 1.68 2.52
C VAL A 93 3.91 2.15 2.54
N THR A 94 4.84 1.21 2.50
CA THR A 94 6.25 1.49 2.29
C THR A 94 6.67 0.94 0.94
N ILE A 95 7.21 1.78 0.07
CA ILE A 95 7.91 1.30 -1.12
C ILE A 95 9.41 1.29 -0.83
N LYS A 96 10.07 0.17 -1.12
CA LYS A 96 11.53 0.01 -1.04
C LYS A 96 12.09 -0.19 -2.44
N ALA A 97 12.99 0.70 -2.84
CA ALA A 97 13.75 0.56 -4.08
C ALA A 97 15.14 0.05 -3.75
N GLN A 98 15.58 -0.98 -4.47
CA GLN A 98 16.93 -1.52 -4.39
C GLN A 98 17.58 -1.45 -5.77
N ALA A 99 18.74 -0.82 -5.85
CA ALA A 99 19.56 -0.77 -7.06
C ALA A 99 20.85 -1.54 -6.81
N SER A 100 21.22 -2.41 -7.77
CA SER A 100 22.53 -3.06 -7.79
C SER A 100 23.27 -2.64 -9.05
N VAL A 101 24.44 -2.02 -8.88
CA VAL A 101 25.30 -1.59 -9.98
C VAL A 101 26.72 -2.05 -9.68
N SER A 102 27.25 -2.96 -10.50
CA SER A 102 28.65 -3.41 -10.45
C SER A 102 29.15 -3.80 -9.06
N GLY A 103 28.33 -4.51 -8.28
CA GLY A 103 28.67 -4.99 -6.94
C GLY A 103 28.43 -3.99 -5.80
N THR A 104 27.88 -2.80 -6.08
CA THR A 104 27.36 -1.91 -5.04
C THR A 104 25.85 -2.00 -4.99
N GLU A 105 25.32 -2.24 -3.79
CA GLU A 105 23.87 -2.25 -3.54
C GLU A 105 23.47 -1.00 -2.77
N PHE A 106 22.44 -0.32 -3.26
CA PHE A 106 21.80 0.79 -2.58
C PHE A 106 20.34 0.46 -2.37
N ALA A 107 19.83 0.72 -1.16
CA ALA A 107 18.42 0.61 -0.85
C ALA A 107 17.92 1.94 -0.28
N THR A 108 16.76 2.37 -0.74
CA THR A 108 16.02 3.50 -0.15
C THR A 108 14.56 3.12 -0.01
N SER A 109 13.91 3.66 1.01
CA SER A 109 12.49 3.42 1.27
C SER A 109 11.79 4.74 1.51
N THR A 110 10.52 4.80 1.12
CA THR A 110 9.63 5.90 1.52
C THR A 110 8.29 5.34 1.95
N GLN A 111 7.69 5.99 2.95
CA GLN A 111 6.37 5.64 3.47
C GLN A 111 5.39 6.74 3.07
N PHE A 112 4.23 6.35 2.59
CA PHE A 112 3.16 7.27 2.23
C PHE A 112 1.80 6.60 2.41
N ASN A 113 0.79 7.43 2.63
CA ASN A 113 -0.60 6.99 2.64
C ASN A 113 -1.09 6.81 1.20
N LEU A 114 -1.89 5.77 0.94
CA LEU A 114 -2.46 5.54 -0.39
C LEU A 114 -3.41 6.69 -0.77
N PRO A 115 -3.09 7.48 -1.81
CA PRO A 115 -3.91 8.63 -2.16
C PRO A 115 -5.21 8.18 -2.83
N GLY A 116 -6.32 8.86 -2.58
CA GLY A 116 -7.50 8.74 -3.44
C GLY A 116 -7.47 9.80 -4.54
N LYS A 117 -8.23 9.58 -5.62
CA LYS A 117 -8.29 10.52 -6.74
C LYS A 117 -9.08 11.76 -6.31
N ALA A 118 -8.55 12.95 -6.57
CA ALA A 118 -9.20 14.20 -6.16
C ALA A 118 -10.62 14.34 -6.74
N ALA A 119 -10.87 13.80 -7.93
CA ALA A 119 -12.20 13.81 -8.55
C ALA A 119 -13.24 13.02 -7.71
N ASP A 120 -12.83 11.93 -7.06
CA ASP A 120 -13.74 11.08 -6.29
C ASP A 120 -14.16 11.74 -4.96
N PHE A 121 -13.28 12.58 -4.38
CA PHE A 121 -13.57 13.32 -3.14
C PHE A 121 -14.23 14.68 -3.36
N ASN A 122 -14.16 15.22 -4.58
CA ASN A 122 -14.79 16.49 -4.94
C ASN A 122 -16.21 16.30 -5.52
N ASP A 123 -16.62 15.07 -5.83
CA ASP A 123 -17.99 14.76 -6.21
C ASP A 123 -18.88 14.71 -4.97
N THR A 124 -19.77 15.69 -4.82
CA THR A 124 -20.73 15.76 -3.70
C THR A 124 -22.03 15.02 -3.97
N THR A 125 -22.19 14.46 -5.18
CA THR A 125 -23.39 13.73 -5.61
C THR A 125 -23.22 12.22 -5.50
N ALA A 126 -21.99 11.74 -5.28
CA ALA A 126 -21.65 10.35 -5.05
C ALA A 126 -20.85 10.18 -3.75
N SER A 127 -20.97 9.01 -3.12
CA SER A 127 -20.08 8.66 -2.01
C SER A 127 -18.68 8.40 -2.56
N PRO A 128 -17.61 8.89 -1.92
CA PRO A 128 -16.26 8.54 -2.31
C PRO A 128 -16.02 7.03 -2.09
N PRO A 129 -15.07 6.42 -2.80
CA PRO A 129 -14.61 5.06 -2.51
C PRO A 129 -14.03 4.95 -1.09
N GLY A 130 -14.30 3.83 -0.42
CA GLY A 130 -13.82 3.57 0.95
C GLY A 130 -14.44 4.47 2.03
N PRO A 131 -15.77 4.75 2.05
CA PRO A 131 -16.36 5.60 3.08
C PRO A 131 -16.34 4.94 4.48
N THR A 132 -16.10 3.63 4.52
CA THR A 132 -15.89 2.84 5.73
C THR A 132 -14.61 2.05 5.54
N SER A 133 -13.85 1.88 6.63
CA SER A 133 -12.61 1.11 6.61
C SER A 133 -12.85 -0.31 6.09
N PRO A 134 -12.06 -0.80 5.12
CA PRO A 134 -12.10 -2.20 4.71
C PRO A 134 -11.57 -3.13 5.83
N PHE A 135 -10.92 -2.57 6.85
CA PHE A 135 -10.39 -3.31 8.00
C PHE A 135 -11.33 -3.31 9.21
N GLY A 136 -12.58 -2.87 9.03
CA GLY A 136 -13.57 -2.84 10.09
C GLY A 136 -13.51 -1.59 10.98
N PRO A 137 -14.44 -1.48 11.94
CA PRO A 137 -14.63 -0.28 12.78
C PRO A 137 -13.69 -0.24 14.00
N ASP A 138 -12.67 -1.10 14.01
CA ASP A 138 -11.90 -1.37 15.19
C ASP A 138 -11.02 -0.18 15.60
N LEU A 139 -11.10 0.19 16.87
CA LEU A 139 -10.36 1.29 17.46
C LEU A 139 -9.20 0.81 18.36
N ASP A 140 -9.09 -0.49 18.63
CA ASP A 140 -8.01 -1.06 19.43
C ASP A 140 -7.21 -2.16 18.71
N CYS A 141 -7.56 -2.45 17.45
CA CYS A 141 -6.88 -3.42 16.58
C CYS A 141 -6.95 -4.87 17.11
N SER A 142 -7.94 -5.18 17.96
CA SER A 142 -8.20 -6.50 18.51
C SER A 142 -9.36 -7.26 17.85
N ILE A 143 -10.14 -6.60 16.99
CA ILE A 143 -11.30 -7.15 16.29
C ILE A 143 -10.88 -7.50 14.86
N PRO A 144 -11.03 -8.77 14.44
CA PRO A 144 -10.79 -9.17 13.06
C PRO A 144 -11.61 -8.34 12.05
N PRO A 145 -11.01 -7.95 10.91
CA PRO A 145 -11.76 -7.31 9.84
C PRO A 145 -12.83 -8.27 9.28
N PRO A 146 -13.92 -7.71 8.70
CA PRO A 146 -15.03 -8.50 8.14
C PRO A 146 -14.64 -9.45 7.00
#